data_AF-A0A072NPS3-F1
#
_entry.id   AF-A0A072NPS3-F1
#
_cell.length_a   1.000
_cell.length_b   1.000
_cell.length_c   1.000
_cell.angle_alpha   90.00
_cell.angle_beta   90.00
_cell.angle_gamma   90.00
#
_symmetry.space_group_name_H-M   'P 1'
#
loop_
_entity.id
_entity.type
_entity.pdbx_description
1 polymer ?
#
loop_
_entity_poly.entity_id
_entity_poly.type
_entity_poly.pdbx_seq_one_letter_code
_entity_poly.pdbx_strand_id
1 'polypeptide(L)' 'MRKVFAVIFISILLTSYFPSITSACSCVELPSVEEELDRSQAVFSGKVVNVSEKRSLKGHITKSVLFDVTNT' A
#
# COMPACT_ATOMS: atom_id res chain seq x y z
N MET A 1 -11.36 -36.94 -16.15
CA MET A 1 -10.65 -36.04 -17.09
C MET A 1 -11.45 -34.77 -17.40
N ARG A 2 -12.57 -34.81 -18.16
CA ARG A 2 -13.31 -33.60 -18.60
C ARG A 2 -13.76 -32.64 -17.49
N LYS A 3 -14.29 -33.17 -16.37
CA LYS A 3 -14.73 -32.36 -15.22
C LYS A 3 -13.57 -31.65 -14.51
N VAL A 4 -12.38 -32.27 -14.50
CA VAL A 4 -11.18 -31.71 -13.88
C VAL A 4 -10.69 -30.52 -14.71
N PHE A 5 -10.64 -30.64 -16.04
CA PHE A 5 -10.31 -29.52 -16.93
C PHE A 5 -11.28 -28.34 -16.77
N ALA A 6 -12.58 -28.60 -16.62
CA ALA A 6 -13.57 -27.55 -16.38
C ALA A 6 -13.34 -26.80 -15.05
N VAL A 7 -13.03 -27.52 -13.96
CA VAL A 7 -12.74 -26.91 -12.65
C VAL A 7 -11.47 -26.06 -12.71
N ILE A 8 -10.41 -26.56 -13.36
CA ILE A 8 -9.15 -25.81 -13.53
C ILE A 8 -9.41 -24.53 -14.33
N PHE A 9 -10.16 -24.63 -15.43
CA PHE A 9 -10.49 -23.48 -16.27
C PHE A 9 -11.28 -22.40 -15.50
N ILE A 10 -12.28 -22.80 -14.71
CA ILE A 10 -13.05 -21.88 -13.87
C ILE A 10 -12.16 -21.22 -12.80
N SER A 11 -11.25 -21.97 -12.19
CA SER A 11 -10.32 -21.42 -11.19
C SER A 11 -9.40 -20.33 -11.77
N ILE A 12 -8.89 -20.54 -13.00
CA ILE A 12 -8.03 -19.57 -13.68
C ILE A 12 -8.81 -18.29 -14.01
N LEU A 13 -10.06 -18.44 -14.47
CA LEU A 13 -10.92 -17.28 -14.70
C LEU A 13 -11.13 -16.48 -13.41
N LEU A 14 -11.49 -17.14 -12.32
CA LEU A 14 -11.75 -16.43 -11.05
C LEU A 14 -10.54 -15.66 -10.51
N THR A 15 -9.32 -16.18 -10.63
CA THR A 15 -8.13 -15.45 -10.16
C THR A 15 -7.73 -14.29 -11.07
N SER A 16 -8.03 -14.37 -12.36
CA SER A 16 -7.74 -13.28 -13.32
C SER A 16 -8.69 -12.08 -13.21
N TYR A 17 -9.95 -12.29 -12.81
CA TYR A 17 -10.96 -11.23 -12.70
C TYR A 17 -10.91 -10.44 -11.39
N PHE A 18 -10.25 -10.97 -10.35
CA PHE A 18 -10.14 -10.33 -9.03
C PHE A 18 -8.68 -10.11 -8.64
N PRO A 19 -7.96 -9.19 -9.33
CA PRO A 19 -6.58 -8.90 -8.97
C PRO A 19 -6.52 -8.32 -7.55
N SER A 20 -5.66 -8.88 -6.71
CA SER A 20 -5.32 -8.26 -5.43
C SER A 20 -4.39 -7.08 -5.70
N ILE A 21 -4.72 -5.90 -5.20
CA ILE A 21 -3.82 -4.75 -5.24
C ILE A 21 -2.60 -5.09 -4.37
N THR A 22 -1.43 -5.16 -4.99
CA THR A 22 -0.15 -5.36 -4.32
C THR A 22 0.72 -4.14 -4.50
N SER A 23 1.31 -3.65 -3.42
CA SER A 23 2.28 -2.56 -3.47
C SER A 23 3.68 -3.12 -3.30
N ALA A 24 4.60 -2.76 -4.17
CA ALA A 24 6.02 -3.06 -4.02
C ALA A 24 6.78 -1.74 -3.90
N CYS A 25 7.75 -1.68 -2.98
CA CYS A 25 8.68 -0.56 -2.94
C CYS A 25 9.68 -0.74 -4.10
N SER A 26 9.82 0.29 -4.94
CA SER A 26 10.86 0.32 -5.97
C SER A 26 12.19 0.70 -5.32
N CYS A 27 13.28 -0.03 -5.62
CA CYS A 27 14.64 0.32 -5.21
C CYS A 27 15.26 1.37 -6.16
N VAL A 28 14.44 2.29 -6.69
CA VAL A 28 14.92 3.41 -7.48
C VAL A 28 15.64 4.40 -6.57
N GLU A 29 16.66 5.05 -7.10
CA GLU A 29 17.37 6.11 -6.38
C GLU A 29 16.39 7.23 -5.99
N LEU A 30 16.51 7.70 -4.74
CA LEU A 30 15.66 8.78 -4.28
C LEU A 30 16.09 10.09 -4.96
N PRO A 31 15.12 10.93 -5.38
CA PRO A 31 15.41 12.26 -5.88
C PRO A 31 16.00 13.16 -4.79
N SER A 32 16.52 14.31 -5.21
CA SER A 32 17.07 15.31 -4.28
C SER A 32 16.02 15.89 -3.35
N VAL A 33 16.46 16.49 -2.24
CA VAL A 33 15.56 17.15 -1.27
C VAL A 33 14.81 18.29 -1.92
N GLU A 34 15.48 19.06 -2.77
CA GLU A 34 14.92 20.19 -3.50
C GLU A 34 13.81 19.75 -4.46
N GLU A 35 14.04 18.65 -5.18
CA GLU A 35 13.05 18.08 -6.11
C GLU A 35 11.84 17.50 -5.37
N GLU A 36 12.05 16.82 -4.23
CA GLU A 36 10.94 16.35 -3.39
C GLU A 36 10.13 17.50 -2.81
N LEU A 37 10.79 18.58 -2.40
CA LEU A 37 10.13 19.75 -1.83
C LEU A 37 9.26 20.46 -2.88
N ASP A 38 9.75 20.60 -4.12
CA ASP A 38 9.01 21.24 -5.22
C ASP A 38 7.78 20.43 -5.66
N ARG A 39 7.88 19.09 -5.68
CA ARG A 39 6.76 18.23 -6.11
C ARG A 39 5.76 17.87 -5.01
N SER A 40 6.05 18.16 -3.75
CA SER A 40 5.21 17.77 -2.61
C SER A 40 3.97 18.67 -2.49
N GLN A 41 2.78 18.07 -2.32
CA GLN A 41 1.55 18.84 -2.09
C GLN A 41 1.51 19.52 -0.72
N ALA A 42 2.18 18.95 0.28
CA ALA A 42 2.31 19.49 1.62
C ALA A 42 3.57 18.94 2.30
N VAL A 43 4.25 19.79 3.07
CA VAL A 43 5.41 19.43 3.90
C VAL A 43 5.13 19.90 5.32
N PHE A 44 5.39 19.04 6.29
CA PHE A 44 5.24 19.35 7.70
C PHE A 44 6.33 18.67 8.53
N SER A 45 6.69 19.32 9.64
CA SER A 45 7.59 18.76 10.65
C SER A 45 6.85 18.60 11.96
N GLY A 46 7.03 17.48 12.64
CA GLY A 46 6.31 17.21 13.87
C GLY A 46 6.83 15.99 14.63
N LYS A 47 6.23 15.73 15.79
CA LYS A 47 6.54 14.58 16.64
C LYS A 47 5.54 13.45 16.40
N VAL A 48 6.01 12.22 16.26
CA VAL A 48 5.13 11.04 16.29
C VAL A 48 4.60 10.85 17.71
N VAL A 49 3.29 10.95 17.88
CA VAL A 49 2.64 10.78 19.19
C VAL A 49 1.98 9.41 19.35
N ASN A 50 1.60 8.76 18.25
CA ASN A 50 1.01 7.43 18.30
C ASN A 50 1.21 6.66 16.99
N VAL A 51 1.32 5.33 17.09
CA VAL A 51 1.30 4.40 15.96
C VAL A 51 0.28 3.32 16.26
N SER A 52 -0.72 3.18 15.40
CA SER A 52 -1.77 2.17 15.55
C SER A 52 -1.73 1.19 14.37
N GLU A 53 -1.87 -0.09 14.68
CA GLU A 53 -1.97 -1.15 13.68
C GLU A 53 -3.38 -1.73 13.70
N LYS A 54 -3.98 -1.86 12.52
CA LYS A 54 -5.30 -2.48 12.34
C LYS A 54 -5.18 -3.66 11.40
N ARG A 55 -5.73 -4.79 11.82
CA ARG A 55 -5.85 -5.97 10.97
C ARG A 55 -7.21 -5.94 10.29
N SER A 56 -7.21 -5.94 8.96
CA SER A 56 -8.41 -6.11 8.15
C SER A 56 -8.94 -7.53 8.31
N LEU A 57 -10.25 -7.72 8.12
CA LEU A 57 -10.88 -9.03 8.01
C LEU A 57 -10.29 -9.87 6.87
N LYS A 58 -9.68 -9.23 5.87
CA LYS A 58 -8.96 -9.87 4.75
C LYS A 58 -7.48 -10.19 5.09
N GLY A 59 -7.06 -10.02 6.34
CA GLY A 59 -5.72 -10.37 6.82
C GLY A 59 -4.64 -9.29 6.62
N HIS A 60 -4.91 -8.24 5.84
CA HIS A 60 -3.98 -7.12 5.65
C HIS A 60 -3.75 -6.33 6.94
N ILE A 61 -2.51 -5.93 7.19
CA ILE A 61 -2.14 -5.05 8.30
C ILE A 61 -2.01 -3.63 7.74
N THR A 62 -2.76 -2.68 8.30
CA THR A 62 -2.62 -1.25 8.00
C THR A 62 -2.03 -0.54 9.20
N LYS A 63 -1.02 0.30 8.98
CA LYS A 63 -0.45 1.15 10.03
C LYS A 63 -0.92 2.59 9.83
N SER A 64 -1.28 3.25 10.92
CA SER A 64 -1.61 4.68 10.95
C SER A 64 -0.73 5.38 11.98
N VAL A 65 -0.12 6.49 11.59
CA VAL A 65 0.77 7.28 12.43
C VAL A 65 0.10 8.62 12.71
N LEU A 66 0.05 9.01 13.99
CA LEU A 66 -0.45 10.31 14.42
C LEU A 66 0.74 11.22 14.69
N PHE A 67 0.78 12.36 14.01
CA PHE A 67 1.79 13.39 14.18
C PHE A 67 1.21 14.58 14.95
N ASP A 68 1.99 15.10 15.88
CA ASP A 68 1.81 16.42 16.47
C ASP A 68 2.67 17.41 15.69
N VAL A 69 2.01 18.29 14.94
CA VAL A 69 2.64 19.18 13.95
C VAL A 69 2.61 20.61 14.46
N THR A 70 3.78 21.24 14.56
CA THR A 70 3.88 22.69 14.77
C THR A 70 3.66 23.42 13.45
N ASN A 71 2.89 24.50 13.45
CA ASN A 71 2.79 25.37 12.29
C ASN A 71 4.16 26.03 12.03
N THR A 72 4.76 25.80 10.86
CA THR A 72 6.00 26.46 10.43
C THR A 72 5.69 27.77 9.73
#